data_AF-A0A9W6JWY9-F1
#
_entry.id   AF-A0A9W6JWY9-F1
#
_cell.length_a   1.000
_cell.length_b   1.000
_cell.length_c   1.000
_cell.angle_alpha   90.00
_cell.angle_beta   90.00
_cell.angle_gamma   90.00
#
_symmetry.space_group_name_H-M   'P 1'
#
loop_
_entity.id
_entity.type
_entity.pdbx_description
1 polymer ?
#
loop_
_entity_poly.entity_id
_entity_poly.type
_entity_poly.pdbx_seq_one_letter_code
_entity_poly.pdbx_strand_id
1 'polypeptide(L)'
;MKPSKSAPKAPRLSEIEGAIHLRMSPSLLAHFTKHAVKYQEDVKLRCVEDEGGRWYTTKDLDAFDNYLRAPWPKSPKAQRPKLPDKIRKEIMLEAAAVCPICGFESAGEAAHIEAVSASKSHHPENLLWLCPNHHTVIDDVAQMSNVKIPVAQAVKELLVERKLRLLRHEFALDKSILDLIRLVEKASDMLANAGLKDAHGGIEAVAAIDLKGLSKAAKAASRAKISKTDADAVSLQAFAKKISTSTAKASVKKPSSLVSWKEEAEQARSEYLKATGKVDCPLCHGSGHHDSIDCPVCQGEGSIREEDEEKVDLADFEMVDCPVCDGAGTLRGDLCPGCGGDARMERRFAGSIDVSAYGLVDCPVCDGSGSRDGDQCPFCRGERQIESRHAADIDLADYDDVKCRLCNGSGQYEGFDCPACAGECRIPKGMSDRIDWSDFDLVKCPECKGTGASEYGGDCRFCGGHRKVFRRDADAR
;
A
#
# COMPACT_ATOMS: atom_id res chain seq x y z
N MET A 1 -15.18 -37.30 -41.60
CA MET A 1 -13.92 -36.70 -41.10
C MET A 1 -14.25 -35.84 -39.91
N LYS A 2 -13.77 -36.18 -38.70
CA LYS A 2 -14.01 -35.38 -37.49
C LYS A 2 -13.07 -34.17 -37.50
N PRO A 3 -13.54 -32.95 -37.23
CA PRO A 3 -12.67 -31.79 -37.09
C PRO A 3 -11.93 -31.87 -35.75
N SER A 4 -10.60 -31.80 -35.80
CA SER A 4 -9.75 -31.68 -34.61
C SER A 4 -9.96 -30.31 -33.98
N LYS A 5 -10.67 -30.26 -32.86
CA LYS A 5 -10.69 -29.09 -31.98
C LYS A 5 -9.30 -28.96 -31.35
N SER A 6 -8.48 -28.04 -31.82
CA SER A 6 -7.30 -27.60 -31.08
C SER A 6 -7.76 -26.90 -29.81
N ALA A 7 -7.27 -27.36 -28.65
CA ALA A 7 -7.55 -26.74 -27.36
C ALA A 7 -7.20 -25.23 -27.37
N PRO A 8 -7.91 -24.40 -26.59
CA PRO A 8 -7.55 -22.99 -26.43
C PRO A 8 -6.13 -22.89 -25.86
N LYS A 9 -5.26 -22.14 -26.53
CA LYS A 9 -3.91 -21.85 -26.03
C LYS A 9 -4.07 -21.04 -24.74
N ALA A 10 -3.39 -21.46 -23.66
CA ALA A 10 -3.38 -20.73 -22.40
C ALA A 10 -2.92 -19.28 -22.63
N PRO A 11 -3.48 -18.29 -21.89
CA PRO A 11 -3.06 -16.90 -21.99
C PRO A 11 -1.56 -16.78 -21.68
N ARG A 12 -0.84 -16.05 -22.54
CA ARG A 12 0.60 -15.81 -22.44
C ARG A 12 0.83 -14.37 -22.03
N LEU A 13 1.80 -14.15 -21.15
CA LEU A 13 2.24 -12.84 -20.68
C LEU A 13 3.47 -12.40 -21.46
N SER A 14 3.53 -11.14 -21.85
CA SER A 14 4.71 -10.49 -22.43
C SER A 14 5.83 -10.35 -21.39
N GLU A 15 7.00 -9.87 -21.82
CA GLU A 15 8.15 -9.66 -20.92
C GLU A 15 7.89 -8.62 -19.82
N ILE A 16 7.11 -7.57 -20.12
CA ILE A 16 6.76 -6.57 -19.11
C ILE A 16 5.66 -7.10 -18.18
N GLU A 17 4.65 -7.79 -18.70
CA GLU A 17 3.61 -8.40 -17.88
C GLU A 17 4.17 -9.49 -16.95
N GLY A 18 5.09 -10.33 -17.45
CA GLY A 18 5.80 -11.31 -16.63
C GLY A 18 6.67 -10.65 -15.55
N ALA A 19 7.30 -9.52 -15.88
CA ALA A 19 8.10 -8.74 -14.93
C ALA A 19 7.22 -8.12 -13.82
N ILE A 20 6.05 -7.62 -14.19
CA ILE A 20 5.02 -7.16 -13.24
C ILE A 20 4.56 -8.31 -12.34
N HIS A 21 4.28 -9.49 -12.94
CA HIS A 21 3.83 -10.69 -12.21
C HIS A 21 4.86 -11.16 -11.17
N LEU A 22 6.14 -11.21 -11.54
CA LEU A 22 7.23 -11.61 -10.62
C LEU A 22 7.78 -10.46 -9.76
N ARG A 23 7.24 -9.24 -9.88
CA ARG A 23 7.70 -8.04 -9.15
C ARG A 23 9.20 -7.73 -9.34
N MET A 24 9.74 -8.03 -10.52
CA MET A 24 11.16 -7.87 -10.90
C MET A 24 11.30 -7.09 -12.20
N SER A 25 12.49 -6.57 -12.52
CA SER A 25 12.69 -5.89 -13.80
C SER A 25 12.67 -6.85 -15.01
N PRO A 26 12.27 -6.37 -16.21
CA PRO A 26 12.40 -7.11 -17.46
C PRO A 26 13.83 -7.61 -17.71
N SER A 27 14.83 -6.80 -17.35
CA SER A 27 16.25 -7.15 -17.50
C SER A 27 16.68 -8.32 -16.61
N LEU A 28 16.06 -8.48 -15.44
CA LEU A 28 16.33 -9.60 -14.53
C LEU A 28 15.63 -10.88 -15.00
N LEU A 29 14.35 -10.81 -15.39
CA LEU A 29 13.64 -11.94 -16.02
C LEU A 29 14.39 -12.45 -17.25
N ALA A 30 14.81 -11.50 -18.09
CA ALA A 30 15.61 -11.79 -19.27
C ALA A 30 16.87 -12.59 -18.97
N HIS A 31 17.51 -12.31 -17.84
CA HIS A 31 18.70 -13.02 -17.41
C HIS A 31 18.36 -14.44 -16.95
N PHE A 32 17.25 -14.62 -16.22
CA PHE A 32 16.80 -15.94 -15.76
C PHE A 32 16.42 -16.90 -16.89
N THR A 33 16.01 -16.40 -18.05
CA THR A 33 15.78 -17.25 -19.24
C THR A 33 17.07 -17.82 -19.83
N LYS A 34 18.21 -17.14 -19.62
CA LYS A 34 19.50 -17.48 -20.23
C LYS A 34 20.45 -18.19 -19.26
N HIS A 35 20.33 -17.89 -17.97
CA HIS A 35 21.27 -18.32 -16.94
C HIS A 35 20.53 -18.97 -15.78
N ALA A 36 21.06 -20.12 -15.33
CA ALA A 36 20.64 -20.70 -14.07
C ALA A 36 21.20 -19.87 -12.90
N VAL A 37 20.38 -19.69 -11.88
CA VAL A 37 20.65 -18.73 -10.80
C VAL A 37 21.22 -19.36 -9.53
N LYS A 38 20.93 -20.65 -9.30
CA LYS A 38 21.39 -21.42 -8.14
C LYS A 38 22.66 -22.20 -8.47
N TYR A 39 23.52 -22.40 -7.47
CA TYR A 39 24.78 -23.10 -7.64
C TYR A 39 24.55 -24.58 -8.00
N GLN A 40 25.21 -25.04 -9.07
CA GLN A 40 25.14 -26.43 -9.57
C GLN A 40 23.73 -26.91 -9.98
N GLU A 41 22.82 -25.98 -10.25
CA GLU A 41 21.52 -26.29 -10.84
C GLU A 41 21.43 -25.66 -12.24
N ASP A 42 20.63 -26.25 -13.14
CA ASP A 42 20.44 -25.75 -14.51
C ASP A 42 19.00 -25.27 -14.77
N VAL A 43 18.26 -24.98 -13.70
CA VAL A 43 16.88 -24.49 -13.80
C VAL A 43 16.90 -23.03 -14.26
N LYS A 44 16.26 -22.77 -15.40
CA LYS A 44 16.08 -21.46 -16.03
C LYS A 44 14.60 -21.13 -16.12
N LEU A 45 14.28 -19.84 -16.17
CA LEU A 45 12.91 -19.40 -16.42
C LEU A 45 12.51 -19.84 -17.83
N ARG A 46 11.43 -20.64 -17.92
CA ARG A 46 10.89 -21.06 -19.20
C ARG A 46 10.20 -19.88 -19.87
N CYS A 47 10.53 -19.68 -21.13
CA CYS A 47 9.84 -18.75 -22.02
C CYS A 47 9.71 -19.38 -23.40
N VAL A 48 8.71 -18.92 -24.14
CA VAL A 48 8.59 -19.18 -25.57
C VAL A 48 9.10 -17.94 -26.29
N GLU A 49 10.15 -18.09 -27.09
CA GLU A 49 10.54 -17.05 -28.04
C GLU A 49 9.60 -17.15 -29.25
N ASP A 50 8.75 -16.15 -29.40
CA ASP A 50 7.75 -16.06 -30.46
C ASP A 50 7.73 -14.63 -30.97
N GLU A 51 7.74 -14.45 -32.29
CA GLU A 51 7.58 -13.14 -32.93
C GLU A 51 8.63 -12.08 -32.52
N GLY A 52 9.83 -12.52 -32.11
CA GLY A 52 10.92 -11.64 -31.67
C GLY A 52 10.80 -11.13 -30.22
N GLY A 53 9.80 -11.61 -29.47
CA GLY A 53 9.61 -11.36 -28.04
C GLY A 53 9.70 -12.63 -27.20
N ARG A 54 9.80 -12.46 -25.88
CA ARG A 54 9.74 -13.55 -24.91
C ARG A 54 8.37 -13.57 -24.23
N TRP A 55 7.74 -14.74 -24.28
CA TRP A 55 6.41 -14.97 -23.73
C TRP A 55 6.47 -15.99 -22.61
N TYR A 56 5.66 -15.76 -21.59
CA TYR A 56 5.64 -16.55 -20.37
C TYR A 56 4.23 -17.08 -20.12
N THR A 57 4.12 -18.21 -19.42
CA THR A 57 2.85 -18.63 -18.86
C THR A 57 2.86 -18.31 -17.37
N THR A 58 1.70 -17.96 -16.79
CA THR A 58 1.58 -17.72 -15.35
C THR A 58 2.10 -18.92 -14.56
N LYS A 59 1.79 -20.14 -15.01
CA LYS A 59 2.29 -21.40 -14.43
C LYS A 59 3.81 -21.49 -14.39
N ASP A 60 4.50 -21.10 -15.47
CA ASP A 60 5.96 -21.15 -15.51
C ASP A 60 6.60 -20.06 -14.65
N LEU A 61 5.99 -18.87 -14.60
CA LEU A 61 6.42 -17.78 -13.72
C LEU A 61 6.26 -18.19 -12.25
N ASP A 62 5.09 -18.68 -11.84
CA ASP A 62 4.81 -19.12 -10.47
C ASP A 62 5.74 -20.27 -10.05
N ALA A 63 5.96 -21.24 -10.94
CA ALA A 63 6.89 -22.35 -10.67
C ALA A 63 8.32 -21.83 -10.47
N PHE A 64 8.73 -20.84 -11.26
CA PHE A 64 10.06 -20.25 -11.14
C PHE A 64 10.19 -19.35 -9.90
N ASP A 65 9.15 -18.61 -9.52
CA ASP A 65 9.10 -17.81 -8.29
C ASP A 65 9.26 -18.70 -7.04
N ASN A 66 8.47 -19.78 -6.99
CA ASN A 66 8.57 -20.79 -5.93
C ASN A 66 9.97 -21.41 -5.88
N TYR A 67 10.55 -21.69 -7.04
CA TYR A 67 11.94 -22.16 -7.14
C TYR A 67 12.93 -21.13 -6.58
N LEU A 68 12.80 -19.84 -6.88
CA LEU A 68 13.67 -18.79 -6.33
C LEU A 68 13.51 -18.65 -4.80
N ARG A 69 12.30 -18.84 -4.26
CA ARG A 69 12.05 -18.77 -2.80
C ARG A 69 12.63 -19.96 -2.04
N ALA A 70 12.66 -21.14 -2.66
CA ALA A 70 13.23 -22.33 -2.03
C ALA A 70 14.72 -22.15 -1.67
N PRO A 71 15.23 -22.79 -0.60
CA PRO A 71 16.63 -22.71 -0.19
C PRO A 71 17.64 -22.91 -1.33
N TRP A 72 18.73 -22.15 -1.31
CA TRP A 72 19.75 -22.14 -2.36
C TRP A 72 20.92 -23.04 -1.95
N PRO A 73 21.44 -23.88 -2.86
CA PRO A 73 22.67 -24.63 -2.63
C PRO A 73 23.84 -23.69 -2.40
N LYS A 74 24.78 -24.15 -1.58
CA LYS A 74 26.06 -23.47 -1.34
C LYS A 74 27.20 -24.38 -1.76
N SER A 75 28.33 -23.79 -2.14
CA SER A 75 29.52 -24.58 -2.39
C SER A 75 30.02 -25.23 -1.09
N PRO A 76 30.70 -26.39 -1.15
CA PRO A 76 31.13 -27.11 0.05
C PRO A 76 32.00 -26.32 1.02
N LYS A 77 32.69 -25.27 0.51
CA LYS A 77 33.59 -24.41 1.29
C LYS A 77 32.95 -23.09 1.71
N ALA A 78 31.72 -22.79 1.29
CA ALA A 78 31.04 -21.53 1.60
C ALA A 78 30.14 -21.68 2.84
N GLN A 79 30.17 -20.67 3.71
CA GLN A 79 29.23 -20.60 4.83
C GLN A 79 27.80 -20.32 4.37
N ARG A 80 27.63 -19.44 3.37
CA ARG A 80 26.34 -19.03 2.78
C ARG A 80 26.32 -19.19 1.25
N PRO A 81 25.14 -19.36 0.61
CA PRO A 81 25.01 -19.31 -0.85
C PRO A 81 25.56 -17.98 -1.41
N LYS A 82 26.01 -17.99 -2.67
CA LYS A 82 26.54 -16.78 -3.33
C LYS A 82 25.37 -15.99 -3.93
N LEU A 83 25.26 -14.71 -3.59
CA LEU A 83 24.35 -13.77 -4.25
C LEU A 83 24.85 -13.46 -5.67
N PRO A 84 24.04 -13.70 -6.74
CA PRO A 84 24.42 -13.35 -8.10
C PRO A 84 24.48 -11.83 -8.34
N ASP A 85 25.46 -11.38 -9.12
CA ASP A 85 25.68 -9.95 -9.41
C ASP A 85 24.49 -9.29 -10.10
N LYS A 86 23.76 -10.04 -10.93
CA LYS A 86 22.55 -9.53 -11.60
C LYS A 86 21.44 -9.20 -10.60
N ILE A 87 21.25 -10.05 -9.57
CA ILE A 87 20.29 -9.78 -8.49
C ILE A 87 20.79 -8.62 -7.63
N ARG A 88 22.08 -8.61 -7.26
CA ARG A 88 22.67 -7.46 -6.54
C ARG A 88 22.40 -6.14 -7.27
N LYS A 89 22.58 -6.11 -8.59
CA LYS A 89 22.34 -4.94 -9.43
C LYS A 89 20.86 -4.55 -9.49
N GLU A 90 19.94 -5.50 -9.55
CA GLU A 90 18.50 -5.24 -9.46
C GLU A 90 18.17 -4.47 -8.18
N ILE A 91 18.63 -4.98 -7.03
CA ILE A 91 18.33 -4.40 -5.72
C ILE A 91 18.93 -3.00 -5.58
N MET A 92 20.15 -2.80 -6.09
CA MET A 92 20.77 -1.48 -6.16
C MET A 92 19.94 -0.49 -7.02
N LEU A 93 19.50 -0.90 -8.21
CA LEU A 93 18.73 -0.03 -9.10
C LEU A 93 17.33 0.27 -8.56
N GLU A 94 16.69 -0.71 -7.92
CA GLU A 94 15.40 -0.55 -7.25
C GLU A 94 15.43 0.56 -6.18
N ALA A 95 16.54 0.64 -5.44
CA ALA A 95 16.80 1.69 -4.45
C ALA A 95 17.48 2.94 -5.03
N ALA A 96 17.57 3.09 -6.36
CA ALA A 96 18.27 4.20 -7.02
C ALA A 96 19.73 4.41 -6.55
N ALA A 97 20.41 3.32 -6.18
CA ALA A 97 21.76 3.30 -5.61
C ALA A 97 21.94 4.10 -4.30
N VAL A 98 20.84 4.46 -3.62
CA VAL A 98 20.85 5.13 -2.31
C VAL A 98 20.35 4.20 -1.21
N CYS A 99 20.74 4.45 0.03
CA CYS A 99 20.11 3.76 1.16
C CYS A 99 18.68 4.31 1.35
N PRO A 100 17.62 3.52 1.21
CA PRO A 100 16.25 3.99 1.30
C PRO A 100 15.81 4.32 2.73
N ILE A 101 16.60 3.92 3.74
CA ILE A 101 16.34 4.24 5.14
C ILE A 101 16.80 5.66 5.50
N CYS A 102 17.95 6.11 4.98
CA CYS A 102 18.55 7.38 5.38
C CYS A 102 18.95 8.30 4.23
N GLY A 103 18.71 7.90 2.98
CA GLY A 103 19.07 8.66 1.77
C GLY A 103 20.57 8.72 1.47
N PHE A 104 21.42 7.96 2.17
CA PHE A 104 22.87 8.03 1.96
C PHE A 104 23.26 7.57 0.55
N GLU A 105 23.94 8.46 -0.19
CA GLU A 105 24.32 8.29 -1.59
C GLU A 105 25.77 7.77 -1.74
N SER A 106 26.11 6.59 -1.22
CA SER A 106 27.31 5.82 -1.64
C SER A 106 27.36 4.41 -1.04
N ALA A 107 28.29 3.57 -1.56
CA ALA A 107 28.72 2.25 -1.09
C ALA A 107 27.68 1.45 -0.27
N GLY A 108 26.62 1.00 -0.92
CA GLY A 108 25.65 0.09 -0.32
C GLY A 108 25.91 -1.39 -0.61
N GLU A 109 25.24 -2.26 0.15
CA GLU A 109 25.18 -3.70 -0.07
C GLU A 109 23.74 -4.20 0.00
N ALA A 110 23.47 -5.34 -0.65
CA ALA A 110 22.18 -6.00 -0.53
C ALA A 110 22.12 -6.72 0.83
N ALA A 111 21.28 -6.22 1.72
CA ALA A 111 20.94 -6.82 3.00
C ALA A 111 19.74 -7.75 2.86
N HIS A 112 19.70 -8.79 3.68
CA HIS A 112 18.54 -9.68 3.78
C HIS A 112 17.53 -9.14 4.79
N ILE A 113 16.26 -9.08 4.44
CA ILE A 113 15.20 -8.66 5.36
C ILE A 113 14.92 -9.80 6.37
N GLU A 114 14.70 -11.01 5.87
CA GLU A 114 14.75 -12.25 6.62
C GLU A 114 16.15 -12.88 6.49
N ALA A 115 16.84 -13.05 7.61
CA ALA A 115 18.22 -13.51 7.66
C ALA A 115 18.47 -14.74 6.76
N VAL A 116 19.57 -14.71 6.00
CA VAL A 116 19.95 -15.83 5.10
C VAL A 116 20.22 -17.13 5.85
N SER A 117 20.55 -17.07 7.15
CA SER A 117 20.69 -18.23 8.02
C SER A 117 19.37 -18.98 8.21
N ALA A 118 18.24 -18.27 8.19
CA ALA A 118 16.89 -18.82 8.30
C ALA A 118 16.34 -19.23 6.92
N SER A 119 16.29 -18.29 5.97
CA SER A 119 15.65 -18.53 4.66
C SER A 119 16.51 -19.34 3.69
N LYS A 120 17.85 -19.21 3.79
CA LYS A 120 18.84 -19.72 2.82
C LYS A 120 18.53 -19.31 1.38
N SER A 121 17.83 -18.20 1.18
CA SER A 121 17.38 -17.74 -0.14
C SER A 121 17.93 -16.35 -0.47
N HIS A 122 18.16 -16.11 -1.77
CA HIS A 122 18.50 -14.80 -2.33
C HIS A 122 17.36 -14.25 -3.20
N HIS A 123 16.12 -14.61 -2.88
CA HIS A 123 14.96 -14.06 -3.56
C HIS A 123 15.00 -12.51 -3.54
N PRO A 124 14.82 -11.82 -4.68
CA PRO A 124 14.89 -10.36 -4.74
C PRO A 124 13.94 -9.64 -3.77
N GLU A 125 12.77 -10.20 -3.45
CA GLU A 125 11.87 -9.61 -2.46
C GLU A 125 12.42 -9.62 -1.03
N ASN A 126 13.31 -10.55 -0.71
CA ASN A 126 13.93 -10.65 0.61
C ASN A 126 15.21 -9.79 0.72
N LEU A 127 15.48 -8.92 -0.26
CA LEU A 127 16.70 -8.12 -0.32
C LEU A 127 16.40 -6.62 -0.38
N LEU A 128 17.19 -5.83 0.35
CA LEU A 128 17.13 -4.38 0.36
C LEU A 128 18.53 -3.78 0.24
N TRP A 129 18.69 -2.71 -0.55
CA TRP A 129 19.99 -2.03 -0.69
C TRP A 129 20.22 -1.09 0.48
N LEU A 130 21.26 -1.30 1.29
CA LEU A 130 21.51 -0.51 2.50
C LEU A 130 22.95 -0.02 2.57
N CYS A 131 23.16 1.14 3.21
CA CYS A 131 24.50 1.60 3.57
C CYS A 131 25.09 0.72 4.69
N PRO A 132 26.42 0.73 4.91
CA PRO A 132 27.07 -0.18 5.86
C PRO A 132 26.51 -0.09 7.29
N ASN A 133 26.10 1.12 7.71
CA ASN A 133 25.52 1.34 9.04
C ASN A 133 24.16 0.64 9.19
N HIS A 134 23.25 0.79 8.23
CA HIS A 134 21.94 0.14 8.30
C HIS A 134 21.98 -1.34 7.90
N HIS A 135 22.96 -1.73 7.09
CA HIS A 135 23.20 -3.14 6.74
C HIS A 135 23.60 -3.94 7.99
N THR A 136 24.58 -3.46 8.75
CA THR A 136 25.02 -4.09 10.01
C THR A 136 23.87 -4.21 11.01
N VAL A 137 23.02 -3.18 11.10
CA VAL A 137 21.85 -3.17 12.00
C VAL A 137 20.81 -4.23 11.67
N ILE A 138 20.61 -4.53 10.39
CA ILE A 138 19.65 -5.57 9.99
C ILE A 138 20.26 -6.97 10.14
N ASP A 139 21.59 -7.11 9.95
CA ASP A 139 22.31 -8.38 10.10
C ASP A 139 22.52 -8.77 11.59
N ASP A 140 22.85 -7.82 12.46
CA ASP A 140 22.97 -8.03 13.90
C ASP A 140 21.60 -7.81 14.56
N VAL A 141 20.96 -8.88 15.02
CA VAL A 141 19.69 -8.90 15.80
C VAL A 141 19.81 -8.16 17.16
N ALA A 142 20.86 -7.36 17.36
CA ALA A 142 21.07 -6.55 18.55
C ALA A 142 20.14 -5.33 18.53
N GLN A 143 19.13 -5.40 19.40
CA GLN A 143 17.98 -4.50 19.60
C GLN A 143 18.31 -3.04 19.98
N MET A 144 19.42 -2.45 19.51
CA MET A 144 19.86 -1.10 19.91
C MET A 144 19.91 -0.08 18.76
N SER A 145 19.12 -0.23 17.71
CA SER A 145 19.00 0.79 16.66
C SER A 145 17.62 0.90 16.01
N ASN A 146 17.42 2.07 15.44
CA ASN A 146 16.22 2.77 14.99
C ASN A 146 15.50 2.20 13.75
N VAL A 147 15.78 0.97 13.31
CA VAL A 147 15.16 0.37 12.13
C VAL A 147 14.68 -1.05 12.43
N LYS A 148 13.37 -1.21 12.59
CA LYS A 148 12.73 -2.51 12.85
C LYS A 148 12.48 -3.26 11.53
N ILE A 149 12.44 -4.59 11.55
CA ILE A 149 12.12 -5.41 10.36
C ILE A 149 10.83 -4.97 9.63
N PRO A 150 9.72 -4.61 10.31
CA PRO A 150 8.53 -4.07 9.63
C PRO A 150 8.80 -2.80 8.82
N VAL A 151 9.72 -1.95 9.27
CA VAL A 151 10.13 -0.74 8.52
C VAL A 151 10.88 -1.14 7.24
N ALA A 152 11.79 -2.10 7.33
CA ALA A 152 12.51 -2.59 6.15
C ALA A 152 11.57 -3.26 5.13
N GLN A 153 10.56 -4.00 5.61
CA GLN A 153 9.50 -4.59 4.78
C GLN A 153 8.65 -3.51 4.08
N ALA A 154 8.17 -2.52 4.83
CA ALA A 154 7.37 -1.43 4.27
C ALA A 154 8.14 -0.61 3.22
N VAL A 155 9.42 -0.32 3.50
CA VAL A 155 10.30 0.39 2.55
C VAL A 155 10.55 -0.44 1.30
N LYS A 156 10.76 -1.76 1.45
CA LYS A 156 10.90 -2.67 0.31
C LYS A 156 9.63 -2.66 -0.55
N GLU A 157 8.46 -2.76 0.07
CA GLU A 157 7.18 -2.74 -0.63
C GLU A 157 7.00 -1.43 -1.41
N LEU A 158 7.26 -0.28 -0.78
CA LEU A 158 7.22 1.04 -1.42
C LEU A 158 8.12 1.12 -2.68
N LEU A 159 9.36 0.63 -2.58
CA LEU A 159 10.31 0.64 -3.71
C LEU A 159 9.84 -0.25 -4.86
N VAL A 160 9.35 -1.45 -4.53
CA VAL A 160 8.82 -2.40 -5.52
C VAL A 160 7.56 -1.83 -6.19
N GLU A 161 6.65 -1.22 -5.43
CA GLU A 161 5.44 -0.58 -5.98
C GLU A 161 5.78 0.59 -6.90
N ARG A 162 6.76 1.42 -6.54
CA ARG A 162 7.27 2.48 -7.42
C ARG A 162 7.78 1.92 -8.74
N LYS A 163 8.56 0.84 -8.70
CA LYS A 163 9.07 0.14 -9.90
C LYS A 163 7.93 -0.43 -10.74
N LEU A 164 6.97 -1.10 -10.12
CA LEU A 164 5.80 -1.66 -10.81
C LEU A 164 4.95 -0.57 -11.47
N ARG A 165 4.80 0.59 -10.83
CA ARG A 165 4.13 1.76 -11.41
C ARG A 165 4.84 2.21 -12.68
N LEU A 166 6.16 2.39 -12.63
CA LEU A 166 6.96 2.75 -13.81
C LEU A 166 6.88 1.69 -14.92
N LEU A 167 6.91 0.40 -14.60
CA LEU A 167 6.77 -0.68 -15.58
C LEU A 167 5.37 -0.71 -16.21
N ARG A 168 4.32 -0.44 -15.43
CA ARG A 168 2.96 -0.28 -15.97
C ARG A 168 2.86 0.91 -16.92
N HIS A 169 3.58 2.01 -16.63
CA HIS A 169 3.69 3.14 -17.56
C HIS A 169 4.53 2.82 -18.81
N GLU A 170 5.62 2.06 -18.70
CA GLU A 170 6.45 1.62 -19.84
C GLU A 170 5.77 0.56 -20.72
N PHE A 171 4.98 -0.33 -20.11
CA PHE A 171 4.08 -1.26 -20.80
C PHE A 171 3.07 -0.51 -21.67
N ALA A 172 2.70 0.69 -21.24
CA ALA A 172 1.62 1.45 -21.83
C ALA A 172 2.13 2.61 -22.72
N LEU A 173 2.88 2.29 -23.78
CA LEU A 173 3.18 3.26 -24.85
C LEU A 173 1.89 3.88 -25.42
N ASP A 174 0.80 3.12 -25.42
CA ASP A 174 -0.56 3.59 -25.68
C ASP A 174 -1.04 4.60 -24.64
N LYS A 175 -0.95 4.30 -23.34
CA LYS A 175 -1.32 5.22 -22.26
C LYS A 175 -0.52 6.50 -22.29
N SER A 176 0.81 6.44 -22.49
CA SER A 176 1.64 7.63 -22.59
C SER A 176 1.21 8.54 -23.76
N ILE A 177 0.84 7.95 -24.90
CA ILE A 177 0.31 8.71 -26.04
C ILE A 177 -1.07 9.29 -25.71
N LEU A 178 -1.96 8.50 -25.09
CA LEU A 178 -3.31 8.94 -24.69
C LEU A 178 -3.27 10.05 -23.63
N ASP A 179 -2.41 9.97 -22.63
CA ASP A 179 -2.22 10.99 -21.59
C ASP A 179 -1.70 12.30 -22.19
N LEU A 180 -0.71 12.22 -23.09
CA LEU A 180 -0.20 13.40 -23.78
C LEU A 180 -1.25 14.02 -24.72
N ILE A 181 -2.11 13.21 -25.36
CA ILE A 181 -3.26 13.73 -26.11
C ILE A 181 -4.17 14.53 -25.17
N ARG A 182 -4.57 13.97 -24.02
CA ARG A 182 -5.45 14.65 -23.04
C ARG A 182 -4.87 15.97 -22.55
N LEU A 183 -3.57 16.04 -22.27
CA LEU A 183 -2.91 17.25 -21.82
C LEU A 183 -2.97 18.35 -22.89
N VAL A 184 -2.72 17.99 -24.14
CA VAL A 184 -2.81 18.94 -25.27
C VAL A 184 -4.25 19.37 -25.53
N GLU A 185 -5.23 18.46 -25.44
CA GLU A 185 -6.66 18.79 -25.54
C GLU A 185 -7.09 19.78 -24.45
N LYS A 186 -6.72 19.51 -23.20
CA LYS A 186 -7.01 20.40 -22.07
C LYS A 186 -6.39 21.78 -22.26
N ALA A 187 -5.14 21.83 -22.71
CA ALA A 187 -4.49 23.11 -23.00
C ALA A 187 -5.17 23.84 -24.17
N SER A 188 -5.61 23.12 -25.21
CA SER A 188 -6.40 23.69 -26.30
C SER A 188 -7.71 24.31 -25.80
N ASP A 189 -8.43 23.62 -24.89
CA ASP A 189 -9.66 24.13 -24.29
C ASP A 189 -9.39 25.36 -23.40
N MET A 190 -8.30 25.37 -22.65
CA MET A 190 -7.88 26.52 -21.85
C MET A 190 -7.48 27.73 -22.71
N LEU A 191 -6.84 27.52 -23.86
CA LEU A 191 -6.51 28.57 -24.83
C LEU A 191 -7.77 29.13 -25.51
N ALA A 192 -8.79 28.29 -25.71
CA ALA A 192 -10.09 28.74 -26.22
C ALA A 192 -10.90 29.53 -25.17
N ASN A 193 -10.62 29.35 -23.88
CA ASN A 193 -11.31 30.06 -22.81
C ASN A 193 -10.91 31.54 -22.72
N ALA A 194 -11.85 32.44 -23.02
CA ALA A 194 -11.64 33.88 -23.00
C ALA A 194 -11.33 34.46 -21.61
N GLY A 195 -11.71 33.77 -20.53
CA GLY A 195 -11.41 34.17 -19.14
C GLY A 195 -9.99 33.84 -18.68
N LEU A 196 -9.23 33.05 -19.45
CA LEU A 196 -7.86 32.64 -19.13
C LEU A 196 -6.78 33.36 -19.95
N LYS A 197 -7.13 34.48 -20.61
CA LYS A 197 -6.22 35.22 -21.51
C LYS A 197 -4.88 35.57 -20.89
N ASP A 198 -4.86 35.99 -19.63
CA ASP A 198 -3.63 36.36 -18.92
C ASP A 198 -2.67 35.16 -18.73
N ALA A 199 -3.21 33.94 -18.70
CA ALA A 199 -2.45 32.70 -18.57
C ALA A 199 -2.05 32.08 -19.92
N HIS A 200 -2.53 32.60 -21.06
CA HIS A 200 -2.32 32.00 -22.39
C HIS A 200 -0.85 31.78 -22.72
N GLY A 201 0.05 32.73 -22.41
CA GLY A 201 1.48 32.56 -22.66
C GLY A 201 2.11 31.37 -21.91
N GLY A 202 1.66 31.11 -20.68
CA GLY A 202 2.09 29.94 -19.91
C GLY A 202 1.50 28.64 -20.45
N ILE A 203 0.21 28.65 -20.80
CA ILE A 203 -0.49 27.49 -21.37
C ILE A 203 0.13 27.10 -22.73
N GLU A 204 0.46 28.08 -23.58
CA GLU A 204 1.15 27.84 -24.85
C GLU A 204 2.51 27.18 -24.65
N ALA A 205 3.28 27.61 -23.64
CA ALA A 205 4.59 27.05 -23.34
C ALA A 205 4.49 25.58 -22.90
N VAL A 206 3.53 25.25 -22.03
CA VAL A 206 3.29 23.87 -21.57
C VAL A 206 2.79 22.99 -22.72
N ALA A 207 1.79 23.44 -23.47
CA ALA A 207 1.27 22.69 -24.62
C ALA A 207 2.32 22.48 -25.73
N ALA A 208 3.28 23.39 -25.90
CA ALA A 208 4.41 23.18 -26.81
C ALA A 208 5.31 22.01 -26.37
N ILE A 209 5.54 21.86 -25.06
CA ILE A 209 6.31 20.77 -24.48
C ILE A 209 5.56 19.45 -24.69
N ASP A 210 4.27 19.44 -24.39
CA ASP A 210 3.43 18.24 -24.49
C ASP A 210 3.26 17.78 -25.93
N LEU A 211 3.01 18.69 -26.88
CA LEU A 211 2.97 18.38 -28.33
C LEU A 211 4.30 17.79 -28.82
N LYS A 212 5.43 18.32 -28.34
CA LYS A 212 6.75 17.78 -28.69
C LYS A 212 6.96 16.39 -28.09
N GLY A 213 6.55 16.19 -26.84
CA GLY A 213 6.55 14.89 -26.16
C GLY A 213 5.71 13.87 -26.91
N LEU A 214 4.48 14.25 -27.27
CA LEU A 214 3.53 13.43 -28.02
C LEU A 214 4.10 13.03 -29.38
N SER A 215 4.65 14.00 -30.12
CA SER A 215 5.28 13.71 -31.42
C SER A 215 6.41 12.70 -31.28
N LYS A 216 7.23 12.80 -30.23
CA LYS A 216 8.33 11.87 -29.96
C LYS A 216 7.82 10.46 -29.61
N ALA A 217 6.86 10.37 -28.68
CA ALA A 217 6.26 9.10 -28.26
C ALA A 217 5.55 8.40 -29.43
N ALA A 218 4.71 9.11 -30.17
CA ALA A 218 4.00 8.58 -31.34
C ALA A 218 4.96 8.16 -32.47
N LYS A 219 6.07 8.88 -32.69
CA LYS A 219 7.11 8.46 -33.66
C LYS A 219 7.85 7.20 -33.22
N ALA A 220 8.10 7.05 -31.93
CA ALA A 220 8.73 5.84 -31.39
C ALA A 220 7.80 4.63 -31.55
N ALA A 221 6.54 4.76 -31.15
CA ALA A 221 5.54 3.70 -31.26
C ALA A 221 5.22 3.33 -32.73
N SER A 222 5.08 4.31 -33.62
CA SER A 222 4.82 4.04 -35.05
C SER A 222 5.97 3.34 -35.78
N ARG A 223 7.20 3.40 -35.25
CA ARG A 223 8.40 2.76 -35.81
C ARG A 223 8.84 1.54 -35.02
N ALA A 224 8.13 1.20 -33.94
CA ALA A 224 8.43 0.02 -33.15
C ALA A 224 8.36 -1.22 -34.04
N LYS A 225 9.32 -2.13 -33.88
CA LYS A 225 9.25 -3.44 -34.51
C LYS A 225 8.18 -4.23 -33.78
N ILE A 226 7.01 -4.33 -34.41
CA ILE A 226 5.87 -5.07 -33.88
C ILE A 226 5.74 -6.41 -34.60
N SER A 227 5.14 -7.37 -33.92
CA SER A 227 4.61 -8.55 -34.58
C SER A 227 3.44 -8.18 -35.48
N LYS A 228 3.34 -8.81 -36.66
CA LYS A 228 2.21 -8.60 -37.59
C LYS A 228 0.96 -9.41 -37.21
N THR A 229 1.10 -10.34 -36.28
CA THR A 229 0.05 -11.26 -35.82
C THR A 229 -0.58 -10.81 -34.51
N ASP A 230 0.04 -9.85 -33.82
CA ASP A 230 -0.51 -9.14 -32.67
C ASP A 230 -1.41 -7.98 -33.14
N ALA A 231 -2.73 -8.19 -33.06
CA ALA A 231 -3.72 -7.23 -33.50
C ALA A 231 -3.67 -5.91 -32.71
N ASP A 232 -3.34 -5.97 -31.42
CA ASP A 232 -3.29 -4.78 -30.55
C ASP A 232 -2.04 -3.95 -30.85
N ALA A 233 -0.90 -4.60 -31.06
CA ALA A 233 0.34 -3.93 -31.48
C ALA A 233 0.21 -3.29 -32.88
N VAL A 234 -0.47 -3.96 -33.82
CA VAL A 234 -0.79 -3.41 -35.15
C VAL A 234 -1.69 -2.19 -35.02
N SER A 235 -2.72 -2.27 -34.19
CA SER A 235 -3.66 -1.16 -33.93
C SER A 235 -2.94 0.01 -33.28
N LEU A 236 -2.06 -0.23 -32.31
CA LEU A 236 -1.24 0.80 -31.67
C LEU A 236 -0.28 1.46 -32.66
N GLN A 237 0.37 0.69 -33.54
CA GLN A 237 1.27 1.27 -34.55
C GLN A 237 0.50 2.13 -35.56
N ALA A 238 -0.69 1.69 -35.98
CA ALA A 238 -1.57 2.47 -36.87
C ALA A 238 -2.05 3.77 -36.20
N PHE A 239 -2.51 3.69 -34.95
CA PHE A 239 -2.88 4.82 -34.11
C PHE A 239 -1.72 5.81 -33.95
N ALA A 240 -0.55 5.34 -33.51
CA ALA A 240 0.64 6.15 -33.34
C ALA A 240 1.09 6.83 -34.65
N LYS A 241 0.93 6.17 -35.79
CA LYS A 241 1.24 6.75 -37.11
C LYS A 241 0.29 7.91 -37.42
N LYS A 242 -1.02 7.78 -37.17
CA LYS A 242 -1.99 8.86 -37.36
C LYS A 242 -1.66 10.06 -36.45
N ILE A 243 -1.49 9.81 -35.15
CA ILE A 243 -1.14 10.84 -34.17
C ILE A 243 0.17 11.54 -34.53
N SER A 244 1.24 10.80 -34.84
CA SER A 244 2.53 11.40 -35.22
C SER A 244 2.44 12.32 -36.44
N THR A 245 1.53 12.03 -37.38
CA THR A 245 1.30 12.81 -38.59
C THR A 245 0.48 14.06 -38.29
N SER A 246 -0.57 13.92 -37.48
CA SER A 246 -1.43 15.02 -37.05
C SER A 246 -0.67 16.03 -36.20
N THR A 247 0.03 15.55 -35.16
CA THR A 247 0.83 16.38 -34.24
C THR A 247 1.93 17.16 -34.96
N ALA A 248 2.49 16.62 -36.05
CA ALA A 248 3.47 17.34 -36.87
C ALA A 248 2.91 18.58 -37.59
N LYS A 249 1.59 18.66 -37.79
CA LYS A 249 0.90 19.81 -38.40
C LYS A 249 0.36 20.81 -37.35
N ALA A 250 0.18 20.35 -36.12
CA ALA A 250 -0.35 21.16 -35.02
C ALA A 250 0.65 22.23 -34.57
N SER A 251 0.15 23.41 -34.20
CA SER A 251 0.95 24.49 -33.64
C SER A 251 0.18 25.25 -32.57
N VAL A 252 0.80 25.39 -31.40
CA VAL A 252 0.21 26.09 -30.25
C VAL A 252 -0.10 27.56 -30.54
N LYS A 253 0.70 28.18 -31.41
CA LYS A 253 0.52 29.58 -31.83
C LYS A 253 -0.66 29.77 -32.80
N LYS A 254 -1.29 28.68 -33.25
CA LYS A 254 -2.40 28.69 -34.21
C LYS A 254 -3.56 27.89 -33.62
N PRO A 255 -4.48 28.53 -32.88
CA PRO A 255 -5.59 27.84 -32.20
C PRO A 255 -6.42 26.94 -33.13
N SER A 256 -6.67 27.37 -34.37
CA SER A 256 -7.39 26.57 -35.37
C SER A 256 -6.70 25.23 -35.70
N SER A 257 -5.36 25.18 -35.65
CA SER A 257 -4.62 23.95 -35.89
C SER A 257 -4.68 22.96 -34.71
N LEU A 258 -4.86 23.46 -33.48
CA LEU A 258 -5.08 22.62 -32.30
C LEU A 258 -6.47 22.00 -32.32
N VAL A 259 -7.48 22.78 -32.74
CA VAL A 259 -8.85 22.28 -32.90
C VAL A 259 -8.90 21.15 -33.93
N SER A 260 -8.31 21.35 -35.12
CA SER A 260 -8.24 20.28 -36.12
C SER A 260 -7.43 19.07 -35.64
N TRP A 261 -6.35 19.29 -34.88
CA TRP A 261 -5.58 18.20 -34.29
C TRP A 261 -6.41 17.41 -33.25
N LYS A 262 -7.21 18.08 -32.42
CA LYS A 262 -8.09 17.45 -31.42
C LYS A 262 -9.12 16.54 -32.09
N GLU A 263 -9.79 17.01 -33.13
CA GLU A 263 -10.74 16.21 -33.92
C GLU A 263 -10.06 14.96 -34.54
N GLU A 264 -8.87 15.13 -35.14
CA GLU A 264 -8.09 14.02 -35.69
C GLU A 264 -7.63 13.02 -34.61
N ALA A 265 -7.28 13.51 -33.41
CA ALA A 265 -6.85 12.71 -32.28
C ALA A 265 -8.01 11.91 -31.67
N GLU A 266 -9.17 12.53 -31.47
CA GLU A 266 -10.41 11.90 -31.00
C GLU A 266 -10.83 10.76 -31.94
N GLN A 267 -10.82 11.00 -33.25
CA GLN A 267 -11.14 9.98 -34.25
C GLN A 267 -10.13 8.81 -34.20
N ALA A 268 -8.83 9.12 -34.17
CA ALA A 268 -7.79 8.09 -34.11
C ALA A 268 -7.87 7.26 -32.82
N ARG A 269 -8.22 7.90 -31.70
CA ARG A 269 -8.43 7.25 -30.40
C ARG A 269 -9.65 6.33 -30.43
N SER A 270 -10.78 6.79 -30.94
CA SER A 270 -12.00 5.96 -31.05
C SER A 270 -11.77 4.70 -31.88
N GLU A 271 -11.07 4.82 -33.01
CA GLU A 271 -10.70 3.67 -33.84
C GLU A 271 -9.76 2.70 -33.10
N TYR A 272 -8.78 3.23 -32.37
CA TYR A 272 -7.82 2.42 -31.61
C TYR A 272 -8.49 1.64 -30.48
N LEU A 273 -9.37 2.28 -29.72
CA LEU A 273 -10.10 1.62 -28.63
C LEU A 273 -11.00 0.52 -29.17
N LYS A 274 -11.77 0.80 -30.24
CA LYS A 274 -12.60 -0.21 -30.89
C LYS A 274 -11.79 -1.41 -31.40
N ALA A 275 -10.62 -1.15 -31.99
CA ALA A 275 -9.76 -2.21 -32.50
C ALA A 275 -9.17 -3.09 -31.38
N THR A 276 -9.03 -2.55 -30.16
CA THR A 276 -8.48 -3.23 -28.98
C THR A 276 -9.57 -3.75 -28.02
N GLY A 277 -10.85 -3.72 -28.41
CA GLY A 277 -11.98 -4.16 -27.58
C GLY A 277 -12.19 -3.29 -26.34
N LYS A 278 -11.79 -2.03 -26.41
CA LYS A 278 -11.95 -1.02 -25.36
C LYS A 278 -12.95 0.03 -25.78
N VAL A 279 -13.54 0.68 -24.78
CA VAL A 279 -14.43 1.83 -24.92
C VAL A 279 -13.96 2.93 -23.99
N ASP A 280 -14.44 4.15 -24.24
CA ASP A 280 -14.23 5.24 -23.29
C ASP A 280 -14.93 4.91 -21.97
N CYS A 281 -14.24 5.17 -20.86
CA CYS A 281 -14.83 4.97 -19.55
C CYS A 281 -16.11 5.83 -19.43
N PRO A 282 -17.27 5.25 -19.10
CA PRO A 282 -18.53 5.99 -19.08
C PRO A 282 -18.60 7.03 -17.97
N LEU A 283 -17.78 6.91 -16.91
CA LEU A 283 -17.73 7.87 -15.80
C LEU A 283 -16.90 9.12 -16.14
N CYS A 284 -15.74 8.94 -16.78
CA CYS A 284 -14.81 10.05 -17.04
C CYS A 284 -14.76 10.47 -18.51
N HIS A 285 -15.51 9.80 -19.38
CA HIS A 285 -15.59 10.04 -20.82
C HIS A 285 -14.22 10.18 -21.48
N GLY A 286 -13.28 9.30 -21.12
CA GLY A 286 -11.95 9.32 -21.71
C GLY A 286 -10.92 10.22 -21.04
N SER A 287 -11.32 11.08 -20.10
CA SER A 287 -10.40 12.03 -19.44
C SER A 287 -9.43 11.37 -18.45
N GLY A 288 -9.76 10.15 -17.97
CA GLY A 288 -9.02 9.46 -16.93
C GLY A 288 -9.26 10.00 -15.52
N HIS A 289 -10.03 11.08 -15.34
CA HIS A 289 -10.22 11.74 -14.05
C HIS A 289 -11.70 11.88 -13.70
N HIS A 290 -12.03 11.78 -12.41
CA HIS A 290 -13.35 12.07 -11.85
C HIS A 290 -13.11 12.91 -10.59
N ASP A 291 -13.77 14.06 -10.45
CA ASP A 291 -13.61 14.97 -9.30
C ASP A 291 -12.14 15.31 -8.94
N SER A 292 -11.34 15.60 -9.97
CA SER A 292 -9.92 15.98 -9.84
C SER A 292 -8.98 14.89 -9.31
N ILE A 293 -9.47 13.67 -9.14
CA ILE A 293 -8.67 12.47 -8.84
C ILE A 293 -8.71 11.50 -10.01
N ASP A 294 -7.84 10.49 -9.96
CA ASP A 294 -7.89 9.37 -10.92
C ASP A 294 -9.28 8.74 -10.89
N CYS A 295 -9.87 8.56 -12.06
CA CYS A 295 -11.23 8.02 -12.17
C CYS A 295 -11.28 6.62 -11.53
N PRO A 296 -12.15 6.37 -10.54
CA PRO A 296 -12.16 5.13 -9.78
C PRO A 296 -12.54 3.89 -10.61
N VAL A 297 -13.25 4.08 -11.73
CA VAL A 297 -13.67 3.00 -12.64
C VAL A 297 -12.51 2.51 -13.50
N CYS A 298 -11.78 3.44 -14.13
CA CYS A 298 -10.71 3.12 -15.07
C CYS A 298 -9.29 3.31 -14.50
N GLN A 299 -9.18 3.78 -13.26
CA GLN A 299 -7.91 4.02 -12.55
C GLN A 299 -6.93 4.89 -13.34
N GLY A 300 -7.42 5.98 -13.92
CA GLY A 300 -6.60 6.90 -14.73
C GLY A 300 -6.41 6.48 -16.19
N GLU A 301 -6.82 5.27 -16.59
CA GLU A 301 -6.64 4.80 -17.98
C GLU A 301 -7.54 5.54 -18.99
N GLY A 302 -8.67 6.06 -18.53
CA GLY A 302 -9.72 6.70 -19.33
C GLY A 302 -10.44 5.77 -20.30
N SER A 303 -10.11 4.48 -20.33
CA SER A 303 -10.80 3.46 -21.10
C SER A 303 -10.99 2.20 -20.27
N ILE A 304 -12.00 1.42 -20.61
CA ILE A 304 -12.30 0.11 -20.02
C ILE A 304 -12.57 -0.91 -21.14
N ARG A 305 -12.65 -2.20 -20.80
CA ARG A 305 -13.06 -3.22 -21.77
C ARG A 305 -14.55 -3.03 -22.09
N GLU A 306 -14.94 -3.27 -23.33
CA GLU A 306 -16.35 -3.16 -23.76
C GLU A 306 -17.28 -4.02 -22.90
N GLU A 307 -16.83 -5.22 -22.49
CA GLU A 307 -17.58 -6.14 -21.62
C GLU A 307 -17.76 -5.67 -20.17
N ASP A 308 -16.98 -4.67 -19.75
CA ASP A 308 -17.06 -4.09 -18.40
C ASP A 308 -17.93 -2.83 -18.37
N GLU A 309 -18.29 -2.25 -19.52
CA GLU A 309 -19.09 -1.02 -19.61
C GLU A 309 -20.45 -1.15 -18.92
N GLU A 310 -21.17 -2.25 -19.19
CA GLU A 310 -22.49 -2.52 -18.59
C GLU A 310 -22.42 -2.80 -17.08
N LYS A 311 -21.24 -3.10 -16.54
CA LYS A 311 -21.03 -3.35 -15.10
C LYS A 311 -20.86 -2.06 -14.30
N VAL A 312 -20.62 -0.94 -14.97
CA VAL A 312 -20.42 0.35 -14.33
C VAL A 312 -21.78 1.00 -14.08
N ASP A 313 -22.23 0.97 -12.83
CA ASP A 313 -23.37 1.78 -12.41
C ASP A 313 -22.91 3.21 -12.17
N LEU A 314 -23.33 4.15 -13.02
CA LEU A 314 -22.98 5.56 -12.85
C LEU A 314 -23.63 6.19 -11.61
N ALA A 315 -24.73 5.62 -11.12
CA ALA A 315 -25.41 6.11 -9.93
C ALA A 315 -24.52 5.95 -8.67
N ASP A 316 -23.60 4.98 -8.66
CA ASP A 316 -22.68 4.74 -7.54
C ASP A 316 -21.76 5.93 -7.26
N PHE A 317 -21.46 6.73 -8.28
CA PHE A 317 -20.56 7.88 -8.21
C PHE A 317 -21.30 9.20 -8.03
N GLU A 318 -22.63 9.18 -7.99
CA GLU A 318 -23.40 10.39 -7.69
C GLU A 318 -23.17 10.81 -6.24
N MET A 319 -22.89 12.10 -6.04
CA MET A 319 -22.83 12.69 -4.70
C MET A 319 -24.23 12.75 -4.09
N VAL A 320 -24.45 12.01 -3.03
CA VAL A 320 -25.68 12.00 -2.23
C VAL A 320 -25.42 12.55 -0.83
N ASP A 321 -26.48 12.93 -0.13
CA ASP A 321 -26.37 13.37 1.25
C ASP A 321 -25.97 12.18 2.14
N CYS A 322 -25.13 12.45 3.14
CA CYS A 322 -24.70 11.43 4.10
C CYS A 322 -25.94 10.88 4.85
N PRO A 323 -26.18 9.56 4.85
CA PRO A 323 -27.40 8.98 5.43
C PRO A 323 -27.41 8.98 6.97
N VAL A 324 -26.30 9.38 7.60
CA VAL A 324 -26.18 9.48 9.07
C VAL A 324 -26.58 10.86 9.57
N CYS A 325 -26.27 11.92 8.82
CA CYS A 325 -26.55 13.30 9.22
C CYS A 325 -27.51 14.03 8.26
N ASP A 326 -28.05 13.33 7.27
CA ASP A 326 -28.97 13.87 6.26
C ASP A 326 -28.47 15.16 5.61
N GLY A 327 -27.18 15.21 5.29
CA GLY A 327 -26.56 16.39 4.65
C GLY A 327 -26.21 17.54 5.60
N ALA A 328 -26.37 17.38 6.91
CA ALA A 328 -26.03 18.43 7.88
C ALA A 328 -24.52 18.57 8.15
N GLY A 329 -23.72 17.54 7.84
CA GLY A 329 -22.29 17.48 8.18
C GLY A 329 -21.99 17.32 9.68
N THR A 330 -22.99 17.43 10.54
CA THR A 330 -22.86 17.28 11.99
C THR A 330 -23.84 16.23 12.52
N LEU A 331 -23.44 15.52 13.56
CA LEU A 331 -24.30 14.58 14.28
C LEU A 331 -24.21 14.92 15.77
N ARG A 332 -25.35 15.34 16.36
CA ARG A 332 -25.44 15.73 17.79
C ARG A 332 -24.44 16.81 18.23
N GLY A 333 -24.14 17.76 17.33
CA GLY A 333 -23.28 18.91 17.62
C GLY A 333 -21.81 18.72 17.28
N ASP A 334 -21.37 17.48 17.03
CA ASP A 334 -20.02 17.17 16.58
C ASP A 334 -19.97 16.89 15.08
N LEU A 335 -18.76 16.86 14.51
CA LEU A 335 -18.54 16.41 13.14
C LEU A 335 -19.15 15.03 12.94
N CYS A 336 -19.95 14.86 11.88
CA CYS A 336 -20.64 13.60 11.65
C CYS A 336 -19.62 12.46 11.45
N PRO A 337 -19.62 11.40 12.28
CA PRO A 337 -18.66 10.31 12.18
C PRO A 337 -18.85 9.45 10.92
N GLY A 338 -20.01 9.54 10.27
CA GLY A 338 -20.27 8.84 9.01
C GLY A 338 -19.58 9.49 7.80
N CYS A 339 -19.51 10.82 7.74
CA CYS A 339 -18.92 11.56 6.61
C CYS A 339 -17.73 12.45 6.98
N GLY A 340 -17.28 12.45 8.23
CA GLY A 340 -16.18 13.29 8.70
C GLY A 340 -16.46 14.80 8.68
N GLY A 341 -17.70 15.22 8.39
CA GLY A 341 -18.05 16.64 8.21
C GLY A 341 -18.41 17.04 6.78
N ASP A 342 -18.14 16.20 5.78
CA ASP A 342 -18.26 16.57 4.36
C ASP A 342 -19.71 16.75 3.88
N ALA A 343 -20.68 16.33 4.71
CA ALA A 343 -22.13 16.34 4.46
C ALA A 343 -22.61 15.47 3.28
N ARG A 344 -21.81 15.31 2.23
CA ARG A 344 -22.13 14.55 1.03
C ARG A 344 -21.03 13.54 0.72
N MET A 345 -21.39 12.44 0.09
CA MET A 345 -20.47 11.37 -0.32
C MET A 345 -21.02 10.64 -1.55
N GLU A 346 -20.18 9.88 -2.23
CA GLU A 346 -20.63 9.04 -3.34
C GLU A 346 -21.64 8.00 -2.85
N ARG A 347 -22.67 7.73 -3.66
CA ARG A 347 -23.77 6.80 -3.33
C ARG A 347 -23.28 5.42 -2.90
N ARG A 348 -22.25 4.88 -3.54
CA ARG A 348 -21.67 3.57 -3.17
C ARG A 348 -21.14 3.54 -1.73
N PHE A 349 -20.62 4.67 -1.23
CA PHE A 349 -20.18 4.77 0.17
C PHE A 349 -21.38 4.94 1.09
N ALA A 350 -22.35 5.78 0.72
CA ALA A 350 -23.58 5.94 1.49
C ALA A 350 -24.34 4.61 1.67
N GLY A 351 -24.44 3.80 0.61
CA GLY A 351 -25.09 2.49 0.66
C GLY A 351 -24.37 1.44 1.52
N SER A 352 -23.08 1.65 1.81
CA SER A 352 -22.30 0.78 2.69
C SER A 352 -22.44 1.11 4.18
N ILE A 353 -23.01 2.27 4.51
CA ILE A 353 -23.13 2.73 5.88
C ILE A 353 -24.37 2.10 6.53
N ASP A 354 -24.15 1.32 7.58
CA ASP A 354 -25.22 0.92 8.49
C ASP A 354 -25.60 2.10 9.39
N VAL A 355 -26.68 2.79 9.03
CA VAL A 355 -27.20 3.93 9.80
C VAL A 355 -27.60 3.53 11.21
N SER A 356 -28.05 2.28 11.42
CA SER A 356 -28.49 1.80 12.73
C SER A 356 -27.33 1.74 13.74
N ALA A 357 -26.09 1.59 13.24
CA ALA A 357 -24.87 1.59 14.04
C ALA A 357 -24.64 2.92 14.79
N TYR A 358 -25.19 4.03 14.30
CA TYR A 358 -25.08 5.38 14.90
C TYR A 358 -26.28 5.74 15.78
N GLY A 359 -27.32 4.91 15.79
CA GLY A 359 -28.47 5.04 16.68
C GLY A 359 -28.06 4.90 18.14
N LEU A 360 -28.71 5.65 19.03
CA LEU A 360 -28.51 5.51 20.47
C LEU A 360 -29.29 4.29 20.97
N VAL A 361 -28.60 3.45 21.74
CA VAL A 361 -29.17 2.33 22.50
C VAL A 361 -28.80 2.50 23.96
N ASP A 362 -29.56 1.86 24.85
CA ASP A 362 -29.24 1.87 26.27
C ASP A 362 -27.87 1.20 26.50
N CYS A 363 -27.05 1.80 27.36
CA CYS A 363 -25.73 1.29 27.65
C CYS A 363 -25.84 -0.08 28.31
N PRO A 364 -25.33 -1.17 27.69
CA PRO A 364 -25.53 -2.53 28.17
C PRO A 364 -24.73 -2.84 29.44
N VAL A 365 -23.76 -2.00 29.80
CA VAL A 365 -22.98 -2.12 31.04
C VAL A 365 -23.78 -1.72 32.27
N CYS A 366 -24.77 -0.82 32.10
CA CYS A 366 -25.57 -0.26 33.19
C CYS A 366 -27.08 -0.33 32.93
N ASP A 367 -27.49 -1.03 31.87
CA ASP A 367 -28.88 -1.14 31.39
C ASP A 367 -29.62 0.20 31.35
N GLY A 368 -28.94 1.24 30.84
CA GLY A 368 -29.52 2.59 30.71
C GLY A 368 -29.65 3.38 32.02
N SER A 369 -29.25 2.83 33.17
CA SER A 369 -29.32 3.56 34.46
C SER A 369 -28.34 4.74 34.53
N GLY A 370 -27.18 4.61 33.88
CA GLY A 370 -26.07 5.56 33.95
C GLY A 370 -25.22 5.41 35.22
N SER A 371 -25.50 4.42 36.07
CA SER A 371 -24.77 4.17 37.31
C SER A 371 -24.44 2.70 37.47
N ARG A 372 -23.32 2.40 38.13
CA ARG A 372 -22.93 1.05 38.53
C ARG A 372 -22.29 1.15 39.92
N ASP A 373 -22.76 0.32 40.85
CA ASP A 373 -22.28 0.27 42.24
C ASP A 373 -22.30 1.62 43.00
N GLY A 374 -23.25 2.50 42.64
CA GLY A 374 -23.40 3.82 43.27
C GLY A 374 -22.57 4.93 42.62
N ASP A 375 -21.67 4.59 41.71
CA ASP A 375 -20.85 5.53 40.94
C ASP A 375 -21.41 5.72 39.52
N GLN A 376 -20.87 6.70 38.79
CA GLN A 376 -21.15 6.86 37.37
C GLN A 376 -20.68 5.61 36.61
N CYS A 377 -21.50 5.12 35.69
CA CYS A 377 -21.15 3.95 34.89
C CYS A 377 -19.77 4.14 34.23
N PRO A 378 -18.81 3.22 34.41
CA PRO A 378 -17.43 3.41 33.94
C PRO A 378 -17.30 3.45 32.41
N PHE A 379 -18.29 2.90 31.70
CA PHE A 379 -18.31 2.93 30.23
C PHE A 379 -18.98 4.19 29.69
N CYS A 380 -20.27 4.41 29.98
CA CYS A 380 -21.01 5.55 29.44
C CYS A 380 -20.85 6.85 30.24
N ARG A 381 -20.18 6.82 31.41
CA ARG A 381 -19.92 7.98 32.27
C ARG A 381 -21.18 8.76 32.67
N GLY A 382 -22.29 8.04 32.84
CA GLY A 382 -23.58 8.64 33.20
C GLY A 382 -24.46 9.07 32.02
N GLU A 383 -23.99 8.96 30.78
CA GLU A 383 -24.76 9.36 29.57
C GLU A 383 -25.97 8.45 29.29
N ARG A 384 -26.05 7.28 29.95
CA ARG A 384 -27.12 6.26 29.85
C ARG A 384 -27.24 5.56 28.50
N GLN A 385 -27.04 6.28 27.41
CA GLN A 385 -27.13 5.77 26.05
C GLN A 385 -25.80 5.92 25.34
N ILE A 386 -25.54 4.99 24.43
CA ILE A 386 -24.34 4.93 23.60
C ILE A 386 -24.73 4.58 22.17
N GLU A 387 -23.83 4.81 21.21
CA GLU A 387 -24.08 4.37 19.84
C GLU A 387 -24.09 2.85 19.76
N SER A 388 -25.01 2.30 18.94
CA SER A 388 -25.20 0.86 18.76
C SER A 388 -23.90 0.12 18.41
N ARG A 389 -23.04 0.71 17.57
CA ARG A 389 -21.70 0.15 17.27
C ARG A 389 -20.83 -0.02 18.51
N HIS A 390 -20.86 0.94 19.43
CA HIS A 390 -20.11 0.85 20.67
C HIS A 390 -20.72 -0.17 21.63
N ALA A 391 -22.05 -0.34 21.61
CA ALA A 391 -22.71 -1.39 22.39
C ALA A 391 -22.32 -2.79 21.92
N ALA A 392 -22.20 -2.99 20.61
CA ALA A 392 -21.84 -4.28 20.01
C ALA A 392 -20.40 -4.72 20.32
N ASP A 393 -19.49 -3.77 20.52
CA ASP A 393 -18.07 -4.03 20.81
C ASP A 393 -17.77 -4.31 22.29
N ILE A 394 -18.76 -4.16 23.19
CA ILE A 394 -18.56 -4.35 24.62
C ILE A 394 -18.59 -5.84 24.97
N ASP A 395 -17.49 -6.37 25.50
CA ASP A 395 -17.53 -7.60 26.27
C ASP A 395 -18.03 -7.29 27.69
N LEU A 396 -19.28 -7.68 27.99
CA LEU A 396 -19.86 -7.47 29.31
C LEU A 396 -19.08 -8.17 30.42
N ALA A 397 -18.40 -9.28 30.11
CA ALA A 397 -17.62 -10.00 31.09
C ALA A 397 -16.45 -9.16 31.62
N ASP A 398 -15.94 -8.18 30.86
CA ASP A 398 -14.87 -7.28 31.32
C ASP A 398 -15.29 -6.44 32.53
N TYR A 399 -16.59 -6.26 32.73
CA TYR A 399 -17.17 -5.50 33.83
C TYR A 399 -17.57 -6.39 35.02
N ASP A 400 -17.45 -7.71 34.92
CA ASP A 400 -17.74 -8.62 36.03
C ASP A 400 -16.73 -8.45 37.17
N ASP A 401 -17.21 -8.37 38.40
CA ASP A 401 -16.35 -8.23 39.57
C ASP A 401 -15.71 -9.56 39.99
N VAL A 402 -14.42 -9.67 39.72
CA VAL A 402 -13.59 -10.81 40.11
C VAL A 402 -12.81 -10.50 41.38
N LYS A 403 -12.46 -11.55 42.15
CA LYS A 403 -11.58 -11.38 43.31
C LYS A 403 -10.21 -10.88 42.85
N CYS A 404 -9.67 -9.88 43.55
CA CYS A 404 -8.31 -9.41 43.31
C CYS A 404 -7.31 -10.56 43.51
N ARG A 405 -6.48 -10.84 42.49
CA ARG A 405 -5.51 -11.95 42.51
C ARG A 405 -4.36 -11.73 43.50
N LEU A 406 -4.03 -10.46 43.79
CA LEU A 406 -2.94 -10.12 44.70
C LEU A 406 -3.31 -10.36 46.17
N CYS A 407 -4.47 -9.89 46.60
CA CYS A 407 -4.92 -10.05 47.99
C CYS A 407 -5.86 -11.25 48.20
N ASN A 408 -6.21 -11.96 47.15
CA ASN A 408 -7.21 -13.05 47.16
C ASN A 408 -8.56 -12.65 47.77
N GLY A 409 -8.92 -11.36 47.64
CA GLY A 409 -10.16 -10.81 48.18
C GLY A 409 -10.12 -10.42 49.65
N SER A 410 -8.95 -10.33 50.28
CA SER A 410 -8.82 -9.80 51.64
C SER A 410 -8.84 -8.27 51.71
N GLY A 411 -8.59 -7.59 50.58
CA GLY A 411 -8.40 -6.14 50.53
C GLY A 411 -7.04 -5.68 51.07
N GLN A 412 -6.25 -6.56 51.68
CA GLN A 412 -4.96 -6.24 52.29
C GLN A 412 -3.81 -7.02 51.65
N TYR A 413 -2.67 -6.36 51.48
CA TYR A 413 -1.43 -6.97 51.00
C TYR A 413 -0.24 -6.39 51.77
N GLU A 414 0.60 -7.24 52.36
CA GLU A 414 1.75 -6.83 53.19
C GLU A 414 1.39 -5.85 54.34
N GLY A 415 0.18 -6.00 54.91
CA GLY A 415 -0.29 -5.19 56.04
C GLY A 415 -0.83 -3.81 55.69
N PHE A 416 -0.90 -3.47 54.39
CA PHE A 416 -1.50 -2.25 53.87
C PHE A 416 -2.67 -2.56 52.96
N ASP A 417 -3.44 -1.54 52.58
CA ASP A 417 -4.46 -1.68 51.54
C ASP A 417 -3.82 -2.20 50.26
N CYS A 418 -4.45 -3.21 49.68
CA CYS A 418 -3.92 -3.90 48.52
C CYS A 418 -3.74 -2.91 47.36
N PRO A 419 -2.52 -2.71 46.84
CA PRO A 419 -2.26 -1.67 45.84
C PRO A 419 -2.89 -1.96 44.48
N ALA A 420 -3.33 -3.20 44.23
CA ALA A 420 -4.00 -3.59 42.98
C ALA A 420 -5.51 -3.30 43.01
N CYS A 421 -6.16 -3.37 44.18
CA CYS A 421 -7.60 -3.14 44.32
C CYS A 421 -7.96 -1.98 45.26
N ALA A 422 -6.96 -1.24 45.77
CA ALA A 422 -7.12 -0.15 46.73
C ALA A 422 -8.03 -0.49 47.95
N GLY A 423 -7.98 -1.74 48.42
CA GLY A 423 -8.83 -2.20 49.55
C GLY A 423 -10.19 -2.79 49.14
N GLU A 424 -10.65 -2.62 47.91
CA GLU A 424 -12.01 -3.00 47.45
C GLU A 424 -12.27 -4.52 47.38
N CYS A 425 -11.25 -5.35 47.60
CA CYS A 425 -11.27 -6.82 47.54
C CYS A 425 -11.60 -7.43 46.15
N ARG A 426 -12.30 -6.70 45.29
CA ARG A 426 -12.68 -7.06 43.93
C ARG A 426 -12.27 -5.97 42.95
N ILE A 427 -12.08 -6.36 41.70
CA ILE A 427 -11.82 -5.46 40.58
C ILE A 427 -12.57 -5.99 39.35
N PRO A 428 -12.90 -5.13 38.37
CA PRO A 428 -13.47 -5.58 37.10
C PRO A 428 -12.53 -6.57 36.39
N LYS A 429 -13.08 -7.63 35.81
CA LYS A 429 -12.32 -8.68 35.12
C LYS A 429 -11.38 -8.11 34.05
N GLY A 430 -11.86 -7.20 33.21
CA GLY A 430 -11.06 -6.58 32.16
C GLY A 430 -9.90 -5.74 32.72
N MET A 431 -10.02 -5.22 33.95
CA MET A 431 -8.90 -4.62 34.68
C MET A 431 -7.95 -5.70 35.21
N SER A 432 -8.48 -6.76 35.83
CA SER A 432 -7.70 -7.89 36.32
C SER A 432 -6.87 -8.58 35.24
N ASP A 433 -7.37 -8.64 34.00
CA ASP A 433 -6.69 -9.30 32.88
C ASP A 433 -5.63 -8.41 32.23
N ARG A 434 -5.75 -7.08 32.35
CA ARG A 434 -4.75 -6.11 31.87
C ARG A 434 -3.61 -5.86 32.86
N ILE A 435 -3.82 -6.14 34.15
CA ILE A 435 -2.77 -6.01 35.16
C ILE A 435 -1.69 -7.07 34.91
N ASP A 436 -0.44 -6.62 34.72
CA ASP A 436 0.72 -7.50 34.87
C ASP A 436 0.90 -7.78 36.37
N TRP A 437 0.47 -8.94 36.82
CA TRP A 437 0.55 -9.31 38.24
C TRP A 437 1.99 -9.43 38.74
N SER A 438 2.95 -9.61 37.85
CA SER A 438 4.37 -9.70 38.19
C SER A 438 4.95 -8.34 38.62
N ASP A 439 4.27 -7.23 38.29
CA ASP A 439 4.61 -5.88 38.76
C ASP A 439 4.58 -5.78 40.28
N PHE A 440 3.75 -6.58 40.94
CA PHE A 440 3.58 -6.62 42.40
C PHE A 440 4.52 -7.61 43.11
N ASP A 441 5.39 -8.29 42.37
CA ASP A 441 6.42 -9.14 42.96
C ASP A 441 7.39 -8.31 43.79
N LEU A 442 7.63 -8.73 45.04
CA LEU A 442 8.62 -8.08 45.90
C LEU A 442 10.04 -8.48 45.50
N VAL A 443 10.75 -7.56 44.86
CA VAL A 443 12.15 -7.73 44.46
C VAL A 443 13.09 -7.01 45.44
N LYS A 444 14.37 -7.41 45.47
CA LYS A 444 15.37 -6.70 46.27
C LYS A 444 15.46 -5.26 45.80
N CYS A 445 15.48 -4.32 46.75
CA CYS A 445 15.64 -2.90 46.42
C CYS A 445 16.92 -2.70 45.58
N PRO A 446 16.82 -2.14 44.36
CA PRO A 446 17.98 -1.93 43.49
C PRO A 446 18.94 -0.87 44.03
N GLU A 447 18.45 0.08 44.85
CA GLU A 447 19.27 1.14 45.43
C GLU A 447 20.19 0.63 46.54
N CYS A 448 19.63 -0.08 47.52
CA CYS A 448 20.40 -0.60 48.65
C CYS A 448 20.79 -2.07 48.50
N LYS A 449 20.48 -2.70 47.36
CA LYS A 449 20.69 -4.14 47.09
C LYS A 449 20.12 -5.07 48.16
N GLY A 450 19.05 -4.62 48.83
CA GLY A 450 18.38 -5.33 49.91
C GLY A 450 18.98 -5.15 51.31
N THR A 451 19.94 -4.23 51.51
CA THR A 451 20.46 -3.92 52.85
C THR A 451 19.46 -3.11 53.68
N GLY A 452 18.63 -2.31 53.03
CA GLY A 452 17.68 -1.39 53.69
C GLY A 452 18.33 -0.10 54.19
N ALA A 453 19.64 0.03 54.10
CA ALA A 453 20.38 1.20 54.58
C ALA A 453 20.86 2.09 53.43
N SER A 454 20.98 3.39 53.70
CA SER A 454 21.64 4.36 52.81
C SER A 454 23.17 4.31 52.97
N GLU A 455 23.92 4.76 51.97
CA GLU A 455 25.39 4.86 52.02
C GLU A 455 25.90 5.81 53.12
N TYR A 456 25.06 6.76 53.55
CA TYR A 456 25.40 7.79 54.53
C TYR A 456 24.82 7.49 55.94
N GLY A 457 24.31 6.28 56.16
CA GLY A 457 23.57 5.92 57.37
C GLY A 457 22.09 6.30 57.30
N GLY A 458 21.25 5.60 58.08
CA GLY A 458 19.79 5.71 58.03
C GLY A 458 19.14 4.84 56.95
N ASP A 459 17.81 4.89 56.88
CA ASP A 459 17.02 4.06 55.97
C ASP A 459 17.24 4.44 54.50
N CYS A 460 17.27 3.44 53.63
CA CYS A 460 17.33 3.64 52.18
C CYS A 460 16.10 4.45 51.73
N ARG A 461 16.31 5.61 51.10
CA ARG A 461 15.24 6.54 50.71
C ARG A 461 14.25 5.96 49.72
N PHE A 462 14.69 5.02 48.88
CA PHE A 462 13.86 4.43 47.86
C PHE A 462 12.95 3.31 48.38
N CYS A 463 13.45 2.45 49.26
CA CYS A 463 12.62 1.39 49.86
C CYS A 463 12.15 1.72 51.27
N GLY A 464 12.41 2.92 51.80
CA GLY A 464 12.09 3.31 53.19
C GLY A 464 12.59 2.33 54.26
N GLY A 465 13.73 1.67 54.04
CA GLY A 465 14.23 0.64 54.97
C GLY A 465 13.64 -0.77 54.81
N HIS A 466 12.60 -0.97 53.98
CA HIS A 466 11.91 -2.24 53.81
C HIS A 466 12.70 -3.34 53.07
N ARG A 467 13.87 -3.02 52.51
CA ARG A 467 14.80 -3.92 51.77
C ARG A 467 14.25 -4.49 50.46
N LYS A 468 12.93 -4.52 50.28
CA LYS A 468 12.25 -4.93 49.05
C LYS A 468 11.32 -3.82 48.57
N VAL A 469 11.06 -3.80 47.28
CA VAL A 469 10.09 -2.93 46.61
C VAL A 469 9.32 -3.76 45.59
N PHE A 470 8.21 -3.23 45.07
CA PHE A 470 7.52 -3.87 43.94
C PHE A 470 8.38 -3.82 42.68
N ARG A 471 8.28 -4.84 41.83
CA ARG A 471 9.02 -4.92 40.57
C ARG A 471 8.80 -3.68 39.70
N ARG A 472 7.55 -3.23 39.56
CA ARG A 472 7.25 -2.00 38.80
C ARG A 472 8.00 -0.77 39.31
N ASP A 473 8.17 -0.65 40.63
CA ASP A 473 8.87 0.49 41.23
C ASP A 473 10.37 0.38 40.97
N ALA A 474 10.91 -0.85 41.04
CA ALA A 474 12.30 -1.14 40.69
C ALA A 474 12.62 -0.90 39.21
N ASP A 475 11.68 -1.21 38.31
CA ASP A 475 11.84 -1.09 36.85
C ASP A 475 11.60 0.36 36.37
N ALA A 476 10.84 1.16 37.11
CA ALA A 476 10.62 2.59 36.83
C ALA A 476 11.79 3.50 37.23
N ARG A 477 12.93 2.90 37.64
CA ARG A 477 14.12 3.57 38.15
C ARG A 477 15.26 3.49 37.14
#